data_AF-A0A2G9NK77-F1
#
_entry.id   AF-A0A2G9NK77-F1
#
_cell.length_a   1.000
_cell.length_b   1.000
_cell.length_c   1.000
_cell.angle_alpha   90.00
_cell.angle_beta   90.00
_cell.angle_gamma   90.00
#
_symmetry.space_group_name_H-M   'P 1'
#
loop_
_entity.id
_entity.type
_entity.pdbx_description
1 polymer ?
#
loop_
_entity_poly.entity_id
_entity_poly.type
_entity_poly.pdbx_seq_one_letter_code
_entity_poly.pdbx_strand_id
1 'polypeptide(L)'
;MDEVKRAYEQKNAWGIEAQVDLHDCNPNYIRDADFIKQFVVDLCEYIGMKRYGECQVVNFGEDERVAGFSMTQLIETSLISGHFANQTNNVYLNVFSCKYFNPKDVAEFSKSRFQAADYSLHNALRK
;
A
#
# COMPACT_ATOMS: atom_id res chain seq x y z
N MET A 1 7.91 14.56 16.94
CA MET A 1 7.65 13.12 16.77
C MET A 1 6.16 12.96 16.49
N ASP A 2 5.78 12.25 15.42
CA ASP A 2 4.37 12.09 15.06
C ASP A 2 3.59 11.32 16.15
N GLU A 3 2.32 11.63 16.32
CA GLU A 3 1.47 11.08 17.37
C GLU A 3 1.35 9.56 17.28
N VAL A 4 1.29 9.04 16.04
CA VAL A 4 1.25 7.60 15.76
C VAL A 4 2.52 6.91 16.23
N LYS A 5 3.70 7.52 16.01
CA LYS A 5 4.98 6.98 16.49
C LYS A 5 5.01 6.88 18.01
N ARG A 6 4.61 7.96 18.69
CA ARG A 6 4.54 7.98 20.15
C ARG A 6 3.59 6.89 20.68
N ALA A 7 2.43 6.72 20.05
CA ALA A 7 1.47 5.70 20.45
C ALA A 7 1.97 4.27 20.20
N TYR A 8 2.68 4.02 19.09
CA TYR A 8 3.33 2.74 18.78
C TYR A 8 4.33 2.34 19.88
N GLU A 9 5.22 3.27 20.25
CA GLU A 9 6.24 3.06 21.29
C GLU A 9 5.61 2.88 22.68
N GLN A 10 4.68 3.76 23.08
CA GLN A 10 4.04 3.72 24.40
C GLN A 10 3.20 2.46 24.62
N LYS A 11 2.55 1.95 23.58
CA LYS A 11 1.71 0.75 23.66
C LYS A 11 2.51 -0.53 23.45
N ASN A 12 3.82 -0.44 23.21
CA ASN A 12 4.67 -1.56 22.81
C ASN A 12 4.01 -2.42 21.73
N ALA A 13 3.48 -1.76 20.70
CA ALA A 13 2.71 -2.42 19.66
C ALA A 13 3.59 -3.44 18.92
N TRP A 14 3.05 -4.62 18.63
CA TRP A 14 3.74 -5.64 17.84
C TRP A 14 3.98 -5.17 16.40
N GLY A 15 3.06 -4.37 15.86
CA GLY A 15 3.17 -3.82 14.52
C GLY A 15 2.21 -2.66 14.26
N ILE A 16 2.22 -2.18 13.03
CA ILE A 16 1.36 -1.11 12.53
C ILE A 16 0.83 -1.48 11.15
N GLU A 17 -0.43 -1.15 10.92
CA GLU A 17 -1.10 -1.26 9.63
C GLU A 17 -1.49 0.13 9.14
N ALA A 18 -1.28 0.39 7.84
CA ALA A 18 -1.83 1.53 7.12
C ALA A 18 -2.73 1.01 6.00
N GLN A 19 -3.93 1.57 5.90
CA GLN A 19 -4.92 1.33 4.87
C GLN A 19 -5.09 2.64 4.13
N VAL A 20 -4.68 2.66 2.86
CA VAL A 20 -4.65 3.85 2.01
C VAL A 20 -5.56 3.61 0.84
N ASP A 21 -6.60 4.43 0.75
CA ASP A 21 -7.51 4.44 -0.38
C ASP A 21 -7.16 5.66 -1.23
N LEU A 22 -6.56 5.44 -2.40
CA LEU A 22 -6.26 6.48 -3.37
C LEU A 22 -7.43 6.63 -4.34
N HIS A 23 -7.82 7.88 -4.59
CA HIS A 23 -8.97 8.18 -5.45
C HIS A 23 -8.55 8.85 -6.75
N ASP A 24 -9.24 8.47 -7.84
CA ASP A 24 -9.04 9.03 -9.19
C ASP A 24 -7.56 9.04 -9.63
N CYS A 25 -6.95 7.84 -9.61
CA CYS A 25 -5.57 7.64 -10.03
C CYS A 25 -5.43 7.71 -11.56
N ASN A 26 -4.19 7.91 -12.02
CA ASN A 26 -3.90 7.82 -13.44
C ASN A 26 -4.20 6.40 -13.96
N PRO A 27 -5.11 6.27 -14.95
CA PRO A 27 -5.57 4.98 -15.41
C PRO A 27 -4.47 4.12 -16.06
N ASN A 28 -3.43 4.75 -16.61
CA ASN A 28 -2.33 4.04 -17.25
C ASN A 28 -1.44 3.33 -16.22
N TYR A 29 -1.28 3.90 -15.03
CA TYR A 29 -0.41 3.32 -14.00
C TYR A 29 -1.08 2.18 -13.23
N ILE A 30 -2.37 2.31 -12.91
CA ILE A 30 -3.08 1.26 -12.17
C ILE A 30 -3.38 0.01 -13.01
N ARG A 31 -3.26 0.11 -14.34
CA ARG A 31 -3.46 -0.98 -15.31
C ARG A 31 -2.16 -1.52 -15.88
N ASP A 32 -1.02 -1.09 -15.34
CA ASP A 32 0.31 -1.54 -15.75
C ASP A 32 0.91 -2.43 -14.66
N ALA A 33 0.97 -3.73 -14.93
CA ALA A 33 1.49 -4.71 -14.00
C ALA A 33 2.96 -4.48 -13.64
N ASP A 34 3.77 -4.01 -14.59
CA ASP A 34 5.19 -3.79 -14.38
C ASP A 34 5.42 -2.48 -13.61
N PHE A 35 4.61 -1.46 -13.86
CA PHE A 35 4.56 -0.27 -13.02
C PHE A 35 4.19 -0.63 -11.57
N ILE A 36 3.15 -1.45 -11.36
CA ILE A 36 2.72 -1.88 -10.02
C ILE A 36 3.86 -2.62 -9.30
N LYS A 37 4.55 -3.55 -9.98
CA LYS A 37 5.72 -4.23 -9.39
C LYS A 37 6.81 -3.24 -9.00
N GLN A 38 7.14 -2.30 -9.87
CA GLN A 38 8.18 -1.31 -9.60
C GLN A 38 7.78 -0.36 -8.45
N PHE A 39 6.52 0.08 -8.42
CA PHE A 39 5.98 0.89 -7.32
C PHE A 39 6.21 0.21 -5.96
N VAL A 40 5.98 -1.11 -5.88
CA VAL A 40 6.12 -1.87 -4.63
C VAL A 40 7.58 -2.01 -4.21
N VAL A 41 8.49 -2.17 -5.18
CA VAL A 41 9.94 -2.12 -4.94
C VAL A 41 10.33 -0.77 -4.34
N ASP A 42 9.94 0.32 -5.00
CA ASP A 42 10.28 1.67 -4.56
C ASP A 42 9.64 2.00 -3.20
N LEU A 43 8.41 1.54 -2.95
CA LEU A 43 7.74 1.72 -1.66
C LEU A 43 8.53 1.02 -0.56
N CYS A 44 8.91 -0.25 -0.75
CA CYS A 44 9.69 -1.00 0.24
C CYS A 44 11.01 -0.30 0.56
N GLU A 45 11.71 0.21 -0.45
CA GLU A 45 12.95 0.98 -0.27
C GLU A 45 12.70 2.28 0.50
N TYR A 46 11.64 3.01 0.15
CA TYR A 46 11.26 4.26 0.78
C TYR A 46 10.94 4.12 2.28
N ILE A 47 10.21 3.06 2.67
CA ILE A 47 9.91 2.79 4.10
C ILE A 47 10.94 1.87 4.79
N GLY A 48 12.05 1.55 4.11
CA GLY A 48 13.14 0.74 4.65
C GLY A 48 12.71 -0.67 5.07
N MET A 49 11.84 -1.30 4.27
CA MET A 49 11.41 -2.69 4.42
C MET A 49 12.18 -3.59 3.47
N LYS A 50 12.53 -4.79 3.96
CA LYS A 50 13.19 -5.80 3.15
C LYS A 50 12.16 -6.73 2.53
N ARG A 51 12.12 -6.78 1.20
CA ARG A 51 11.25 -7.69 0.42
C ARG A 51 11.67 -9.14 0.62
N TYR A 52 10.69 -10.04 0.61
CA TYR A 52 10.88 -11.49 0.57
C TYR A 52 10.21 -12.06 -0.68
N GLY A 53 11.02 -12.62 -1.58
CA GLY A 53 10.52 -13.10 -2.88
C GLY A 53 10.06 -11.99 -3.81
N GLU A 54 9.51 -12.40 -4.95
CA GLU A 54 8.97 -11.50 -5.96
C GLU A 54 7.56 -11.03 -5.62
N CYS A 55 7.23 -9.80 -6.03
CA CYS A 55 5.87 -9.29 -5.94
C CYS A 55 4.96 -10.06 -6.91
N GLN A 56 3.87 -10.61 -6.37
CA GLN A 56 2.83 -11.24 -7.18
C GLN A 56 1.85 -10.16 -7.62
N VAL A 57 1.57 -10.09 -8.92
CA VAL A 57 0.60 -9.17 -9.50
C VAL A 57 -0.28 -9.96 -10.46
N VAL A 58 -1.59 -9.97 -10.21
CA VAL A 58 -2.56 -10.77 -10.95
C VAL A 58 -3.74 -9.89 -11.35
N ASN A 59 -4.08 -9.87 -12.63
CA ASN A 59 -5.31 -9.24 -13.12
C ASN A 59 -6.44 -10.26 -13.10
N PHE A 60 -7.51 -10.00 -12.36
CA PHE A 60 -8.65 -10.90 -12.27
C PHE A 60 -9.94 -10.17 -11.90
N GLY A 61 -11.06 -10.90 -12.00
CA GLY A 61 -12.42 -10.43 -11.72
C GLY A 61 -13.31 -10.63 -12.95
N GLU A 62 -14.36 -11.45 -12.79
CA GLU A 62 -15.34 -11.70 -13.86
C GLU A 62 -16.37 -10.57 -13.99
N ASP A 63 -16.65 -9.87 -12.89
CA ASP A 63 -17.50 -8.68 -12.86
C ASP A 63 -16.64 -7.43 -13.08
N GLU A 64 -16.89 -6.74 -14.19
CA GLU A 64 -16.17 -5.51 -14.58
C GLU A 64 -16.15 -4.43 -13.48
N ARG A 65 -17.13 -4.44 -12.57
CA ARG A 65 -17.21 -3.48 -11.45
C ARG A 65 -16.08 -3.65 -10.43
N VAL A 66 -15.55 -4.86 -10.28
CA VAL A 66 -14.49 -5.20 -9.32
C VAL A 66 -13.24 -5.78 -9.99
N ALA A 67 -13.21 -5.81 -11.32
CA ALA A 67 -12.07 -6.28 -12.08
C ALA A 67 -10.89 -5.31 -11.93
N GLY A 68 -9.69 -5.88 -11.85
CA GLY A 68 -8.49 -5.09 -11.62
C GLY A 68 -7.28 -5.95 -11.31
N PHE A 69 -6.13 -5.28 -11.21
CA PHE A 69 -4.96 -5.93 -10.64
C PHE A 69 -5.12 -6.08 -9.13
N SER A 70 -4.67 -7.19 -8.58
CA SER A 70 -4.30 -7.27 -7.17
C SER A 70 -2.83 -7.61 -7.04
N MET A 71 -2.20 -7.09 -6.00
CA MET A 71 -0.80 -7.34 -5.71
C MET A 71 -0.59 -7.83 -4.28
N THR A 72 0.44 -8.67 -4.11
CA THR A 72 0.97 -9.05 -2.80
C THR A 72 2.50 -9.04 -2.83
N GLN A 73 3.09 -8.54 -1.76
CA GLN A 73 4.54 -8.57 -1.52
C GLN A 73 4.77 -8.93 -0.07
N LEU A 74 5.38 -10.11 0.13
CA LEU A 74 5.92 -10.46 1.44
C LEU A 74 7.11 -9.54 1.74
N ILE A 75 7.16 -9.01 2.95
CA ILE A 75 8.32 -8.32 3.49
C ILE A 75 8.80 -9.11 4.71
N GLU A 76 10.02 -8.91 5.19
CA GLU A 76 10.54 -9.68 6.34
C GLU A 76 9.54 -9.64 7.50
N THR A 77 8.90 -10.80 7.75
CA THR A 77 7.88 -11.05 8.78
C THR A 77 6.55 -10.29 8.67
N SER A 78 6.21 -9.70 7.51
CA SER A 78 4.90 -9.03 7.31
C SER A 78 4.46 -8.99 5.83
N LEU A 79 3.52 -8.12 5.44
CA LEU A 79 2.85 -8.13 4.12
C LEU A 79 2.48 -6.72 3.65
N ILE A 80 2.69 -6.48 2.35
CA ILE A 80 2.06 -5.38 1.60
C ILE A 80 1.10 -6.01 0.59
N SER A 81 -0.11 -5.46 0.46
CA SER A 81 -1.09 -5.91 -0.52
C SER A 81 -1.89 -4.75 -1.07
N GLY A 82 -2.46 -4.90 -2.25
CA GLY A 82 -3.39 -3.90 -2.76
C GLY A 82 -4.23 -4.37 -3.93
N HIS A 83 -5.26 -3.59 -4.22
CA HIS A 83 -6.18 -3.79 -5.34
C HIS A 83 -6.33 -2.50 -6.15
N PHE A 84 -6.29 -2.62 -7.48
CA PHE A 84 -6.27 -1.54 -8.45
C PHE A 84 -7.52 -1.64 -9.31
N ALA A 85 -8.58 -0.90 -8.93
CA ALA A 85 -9.91 -1.06 -9.50
C ALA A 85 -10.04 -0.34 -10.85
N ASN A 86 -10.31 -1.10 -11.91
CA ASN A 86 -10.39 -0.56 -13.27
C ASN A 86 -11.57 0.40 -13.46
N GLN A 87 -12.70 0.18 -12.80
CA GLN A 87 -13.89 1.00 -13.07
C GLN A 87 -13.77 2.42 -12.48
N THR A 88 -13.23 2.53 -11.27
CA THR A 88 -13.23 3.77 -10.49
C THR A 88 -11.90 4.52 -10.55
N ASN A 89 -10.86 3.89 -11.10
CA ASN A 89 -9.48 4.35 -10.98
C ASN A 89 -8.97 4.47 -9.53
N ASN A 90 -9.55 3.70 -8.60
CA ASN A 90 -9.10 3.71 -7.21
C ASN A 90 -8.05 2.64 -6.95
N VAL A 91 -7.18 2.92 -5.97
CA VAL A 91 -6.22 1.94 -5.45
C VAL A 91 -6.45 1.78 -3.95
N TYR A 92 -6.61 0.53 -3.53
CA TYR A 92 -6.76 0.16 -2.11
C TYR A 92 -5.48 -0.53 -1.67
N LEU A 93 -4.67 0.12 -0.86
CA LEU A 93 -3.33 -0.34 -0.46
C LEU A 93 -3.28 -0.59 1.05
N ASN A 94 -2.80 -1.77 1.44
CA ASN A 94 -2.54 -2.14 2.82
C ASN A 94 -1.03 -2.37 3.01
N VAL A 95 -0.44 -1.66 3.96
CA VAL A 95 0.94 -1.89 4.42
C VAL A 95 0.88 -2.35 5.86
N PHE A 96 1.27 -3.59 6.12
CA PHE A 96 1.38 -4.14 7.46
C PHE A 96 2.85 -4.48 7.76
N SER A 97 3.35 -4.01 8.90
CA SER A 97 4.74 -4.23 9.31
C SER A 97 4.87 -4.33 10.82
N CYS A 98 5.73 -5.22 11.29
CA CYS A 98 6.19 -5.24 12.68
C CYS A 98 7.13 -4.06 13.01
N LYS A 99 7.89 -3.56 12.01
CA LYS A 99 8.73 -2.37 12.12
C LYS A 99 7.91 -1.11 11.87
N TYR A 100 8.07 -0.10 12.72
CA TYR A 100 7.41 1.20 12.54
C TYR A 100 7.77 1.85 11.19
N PHE A 101 6.74 2.33 10.51
CA PHE A 101 6.80 3.31 9.43
C PHE A 101 5.72 4.37 9.68
N ASN A 102 5.85 5.54 9.07
CA ASN A 102 4.84 6.58 9.17
C ASN A 102 3.74 6.33 8.11
N PRO A 103 2.47 6.10 8.52
CA PRO A 103 1.38 5.85 7.56
C PRO A 103 1.14 6.99 6.57
N LYS A 104 1.40 8.25 6.97
CA LYS A 104 1.25 9.40 6.07
C LYS A 104 2.29 9.40 4.96
N ASP A 105 3.51 8.97 5.26
CA ASP A 105 4.58 8.90 4.27
C ASP A 105 4.24 7.86 3.19
N VAL A 106 3.62 6.74 3.56
CA VAL A 106 3.09 5.74 2.61
C VAL A 106 1.97 6.34 1.75
N ALA A 107 1.02 7.05 2.36
CA ALA A 107 -0.10 7.63 1.64
C ALA A 107 0.37 8.69 0.62
N GLU A 108 1.22 9.63 1.03
CA GLU A 108 1.76 10.67 0.15
C GLU A 108 2.63 10.11 -0.97
N PHE A 109 3.50 9.14 -0.64
CA PHE A 109 4.31 8.44 -1.64
C PHE A 109 3.42 7.78 -2.69
N SER A 110 2.40 7.04 -2.25
CA SER A 110 1.51 6.30 -3.15
C SER A 110 0.64 7.23 -3.98
N LYS A 111 0.10 8.31 -3.38
CA LYS A 111 -0.62 9.37 -4.08
C LYS A 111 0.22 9.95 -5.22
N SER A 112 1.48 10.29 -4.94
CA SER A 112 2.40 10.86 -5.93
C SER A 112 2.67 9.89 -7.09
N ARG A 113 2.92 8.61 -6.80
CA ARG A 113 3.23 7.61 -7.83
C ARG A 113 2.05 7.32 -8.76
N PHE A 114 0.86 7.19 -8.20
CA PHE A 114 -0.35 6.94 -8.99
C PHE A 114 -1.03 8.20 -9.51
N GLN A 115 -0.49 9.39 -9.19
CA GLN A 115 -1.08 10.69 -9.54
C GLN A 115 -2.54 10.81 -9.10
N ALA A 116 -2.85 10.30 -7.91
CA ALA A 116 -4.20 10.32 -7.35
C ALA A 116 -4.61 11.75 -6.97
N ALA A 117 -5.90 12.07 -7.12
CA ALA A 117 -6.45 13.36 -6.74
C ALA A 117 -6.33 13.60 -5.22
N ASP A 118 -6.75 12.60 -4.44
CA ASP A 118 -6.70 12.60 -2.98
C ASP A 118 -6.57 11.17 -2.42
N TYR A 119 -6.57 11.06 -1.09
CA TYR A 119 -6.58 9.77 -0.41
C TYR A 119 -7.36 9.82 0.90
N SER A 120 -7.88 8.66 1.32
CA SER A 120 -8.26 8.39 2.70
C SER A 120 -7.20 7.51 3.36
N LEU A 121 -6.92 7.75 4.65
CA LEU A 121 -5.91 7.04 5.41
C LEU A 121 -6.49 6.58 6.74
N HIS A 122 -6.51 5.26 6.93
CA HIS A 122 -6.72 4.64 8.23
C HIS A 122 -5.43 3.96 8.69
N ASN A 123 -5.15 3.99 9.99
CA ASN A 123 -4.04 3.24 10.54
C ASN A 123 -4.45 2.60 11.87
N ALA A 124 -3.85 1.45 12.15
CA ALA A 124 -4.10 0.69 13.36
C ALA A 124 -2.79 0.18 13.95
N LEU A 125 -2.65 0.33 15.26
CA LEU A 125 -1.60 -0.34 16.02
C LEU A 125 -2.03 -1.78 16.29
N ARG A 126 -1.16 -2.73 15.98
CA ARG A 126 -1.40 -4.16 16.13
C ARG A 126 -0.75 -4.62 17.44
N LYS A 127 -1.51 -5.28 18.29
CA LYS A 127 -1.14 -5.66 19.66
C LYS A 127 -1.40 -7.14 19.89
#